data_AF-A0A7C1XXC8-F1
#
_entry.id   AF-A0A7C1XXC8-F1
#
_cell.length_a   1.000
_cell.length_b   1.000
_cell.length_c   1.000
_cell.angle_alpha   90.00
_cell.angle_beta   90.00
_cell.angle_gamma   90.00
#
_symmetry.space_group_name_H-M   'P 1'
#
loop_
_entity.id
_entity.type
_entity.pdbx_description
1 polymer ?
#
loop_
_entity_poly.entity_id
_entity_poly.type
_entity_poly.pdbx_seq_one_letter_code
_entity_poly.pdbx_strand_id
1 'polypeptide(L)'
;MLNIDPLNIDQEQMTLKIAQESGFVDWYSNDFMTEHLPGFHAAFPPEIRHEMVKNGRKQALRHGFEDPVSQAHFVTLMWHIGPDFYRFPGFQDIARATRQPGPERINDFYHVSEAHWNHAVQHTNKHHWFSEAAP
;
A
#
# COMPACT_ATOMS: atom_id res chain seq x y z
N MET A 1 -0.53 3.90 20.57
CA MET A 1 -0.35 2.70 19.72
C MET A 1 -1.65 2.35 19.00
N LEU A 2 -1.86 2.91 17.80
CA LEU A 2 -2.62 2.20 16.78
C LEU A 2 -1.65 1.20 16.13
N ASN A 3 -1.57 -0.01 16.71
CA ASN A 3 -0.84 -1.12 16.11
C ASN A 3 -1.66 -1.62 14.93
N ILE A 4 -1.31 -1.21 13.72
CA ILE A 4 -1.66 -2.03 12.56
C ILE A 4 -0.61 -3.13 12.54
N ASP A 5 -1.00 -4.31 13.02
CA ASP A 5 -0.15 -5.48 12.92
C ASP A 5 0.16 -5.76 11.42
N PRO A 6 1.36 -6.24 11.09
CA PRO A 6 1.67 -6.66 9.73
C PRO A 6 0.60 -7.62 9.22
N LEU A 7 0.01 -7.33 8.06
CA LEU A 7 -0.98 -8.20 7.43
C LEU A 7 -0.37 -9.58 7.19
N ASN A 8 -1.06 -10.63 7.61
CA ASN A 8 -0.65 -11.98 7.31
C ASN A 8 -1.18 -12.37 5.93
N ILE A 9 -0.38 -12.18 4.89
CA ILE A 9 -0.70 -12.56 3.51
C ILE A 9 0.06 -13.85 3.18
N ASP A 10 -0.67 -14.93 2.95
CA ASP A 10 -0.08 -16.21 2.58
C ASP A 10 0.55 -16.14 1.18
N GLN A 11 1.85 -16.43 1.10
CA GLN A 11 2.60 -16.43 -0.15
C GLN A 11 2.06 -17.47 -1.16
N GLU A 12 1.52 -18.59 -0.68
CA GLU A 12 0.98 -19.64 -1.57
C GLU A 12 -0.33 -19.21 -2.24
N GLN A 13 -1.08 -18.29 -1.64
CA GLN A 13 -2.30 -17.74 -2.22
C GLN A 13 -2.00 -16.77 -3.39
N MET A 14 -0.78 -16.24 -3.47
CA MET A 14 -0.35 -15.32 -4.53
C MET A 14 0.10 -16.06 -5.78
N THR A 15 -0.87 -16.67 -6.49
CA THR A 15 -0.65 -17.39 -7.75
C THR A 15 -0.16 -16.49 -8.91
N LEU A 16 0.31 -17.10 -10.01
CA LEU A 16 0.70 -16.43 -11.27
C LEU A 16 -0.31 -15.42 -11.83
N LYS A 17 -1.61 -15.55 -11.51
CA LYS A 17 -2.64 -14.60 -11.94
C LYS A 17 -2.48 -13.23 -11.28
N ILE A 18 -2.05 -13.18 -10.01
CA ILE A 18 -1.85 -11.94 -9.25
C ILE A 18 -0.56 -11.22 -9.67
N ALA A 19 0.38 -11.93 -10.31
CA ALA A 19 1.59 -11.30 -10.85
C ALA A 19 1.26 -10.22 -11.91
N GLN A 20 0.18 -10.38 -12.68
CA GLN A 20 -0.26 -9.40 -13.69
C GLN A 20 -1.09 -8.27 -13.08
N GLU A 21 -1.06 -7.07 -13.69
CA GLU A 21 -1.75 -5.86 -13.16
C GLU A 21 -3.22 -6.13 -12.83
N SER A 22 -3.98 -6.60 -13.82
CA SER A 22 -5.43 -6.86 -13.68
C SER A 22 -5.72 -7.87 -12.59
N GLY A 23 -5.00 -9.00 -12.56
CA GLY A 23 -5.24 -10.04 -11.56
C GLY A 23 -4.98 -9.59 -10.12
N PHE A 24 -3.97 -8.74 -9.89
CA PHE A 24 -3.78 -8.11 -8.57
C PHE A 24 -4.90 -7.14 -8.24
N VAL A 25 -5.28 -6.26 -9.18
CA VAL A 25 -6.30 -5.24 -8.91
C VAL A 25 -7.64 -5.91 -8.58
N ASP A 26 -8.02 -6.94 -9.34
CA ASP A 26 -9.25 -7.68 -9.13
C ASP A 26 -9.24 -8.42 -7.79
N TRP A 27 -8.17 -9.18 -7.51
CA TRP A 27 -8.00 -9.90 -6.24
C TRP A 27 -8.00 -8.94 -5.05
N TYR A 28 -7.17 -7.90 -5.09
CA TYR A 28 -7.03 -6.97 -3.99
C TYR A 28 -8.36 -6.24 -3.72
N SER A 29 -9.00 -5.75 -4.78
CA SER A 29 -10.21 -4.92 -4.65
C SER A 29 -11.45 -5.70 -4.23
N ASN A 30 -11.57 -6.98 -4.59
CA ASN A 30 -12.81 -7.74 -4.40
C ASN A 30 -12.69 -8.83 -3.33
N ASP A 31 -11.52 -9.44 -3.18
CA ASP A 31 -11.30 -10.51 -2.21
C ASP A 31 -10.62 -9.93 -0.96
N PHE A 32 -9.39 -9.42 -1.13
CA PHE A 32 -8.57 -8.96 -0.01
C PHE A 32 -9.22 -7.80 0.77
N MET A 33 -9.73 -6.78 0.07
CA MET A 33 -10.37 -5.64 0.73
C MET A 33 -11.66 -6.02 1.44
N THR A 34 -12.40 -7.02 0.94
CA THR A 34 -13.62 -7.49 1.61
C THR A 34 -13.31 -8.13 2.96
N GLU A 35 -12.20 -8.88 3.04
CA GLU A 35 -11.78 -9.56 4.26
C GLU A 35 -11.05 -8.61 5.23
N HIS A 36 -10.07 -7.85 4.73
CA HIS A 36 -9.13 -7.12 5.58
C HIS A 36 -9.40 -5.62 5.68
N LEU A 37 -10.08 -5.03 4.70
CA LEU A 37 -10.36 -3.59 4.63
C LEU A 37 -11.86 -3.29 4.38
N PRO A 38 -12.81 -3.96 5.08
CA PRO A 38 -14.23 -3.91 4.71
C PRO A 38 -14.83 -2.50 4.76
N GLY A 39 -14.34 -1.64 5.67
CA GLY A 39 -14.76 -0.24 5.74
C GLY A 39 -14.39 0.56 4.50
N PHE A 40 -13.16 0.39 3.97
CA PHE A 40 -12.76 1.03 2.72
C PHE A 40 -13.44 0.38 1.52
N HIS A 41 -13.60 -0.95 1.52
CA HIS A 41 -14.34 -1.64 0.47
C HIS A 41 -15.76 -1.07 0.30
N ALA A 42 -16.49 -0.86 1.39
CA ALA A 42 -17.85 -0.32 1.38
C ALA A 42 -17.91 1.19 1.07
N ALA A 43 -16.84 1.95 1.36
CA ALA A 43 -16.83 3.39 1.19
C ALA A 43 -16.66 3.86 -0.27
N PHE A 44 -16.17 3.00 -1.17
CA PHE A 44 -15.86 3.37 -2.54
C PHE A 44 -16.54 2.44 -3.55
N PRO A 45 -17.11 2.99 -4.65
CA PRO A 45 -17.59 2.18 -5.78
C PRO A 45 -16.46 1.32 -6.39
N PRO A 46 -16.79 0.16 -6.99
CA PRO A 46 -15.81 -0.75 -7.57
C PRO A 46 -14.83 -0.09 -8.54
N GLU A 47 -15.33 0.78 -9.42
CA GLU A 47 -14.55 1.44 -10.47
C GLU A 47 -13.47 2.35 -9.86
N ILE A 48 -13.85 3.14 -8.85
CA ILE A 48 -12.95 4.02 -8.13
C ILE A 48 -11.94 3.22 -7.31
N ARG A 49 -12.40 2.17 -6.63
CA ARG A 49 -11.52 1.29 -5.84
C ARG A 49 -10.47 0.61 -6.72
N HIS A 50 -10.87 0.10 -7.88
CA HIS A 50 -9.96 -0.51 -8.85
C HIS A 50 -8.91 0.48 -9.34
N GLU A 51 -9.30 1.71 -9.66
CA GLU A 51 -8.37 2.76 -10.08
C GLU A 51 -7.37 3.12 -8.97
N MET A 52 -7.85 3.29 -7.73
CA MET A 52 -7.01 3.58 -6.57
C MET A 52 -6.00 2.46 -6.31
N VAL A 53 -6.45 1.19 -6.32
CA VAL A 53 -5.58 0.02 -6.13
C VAL A 53 -4.54 -0.09 -7.26
N LYS A 54 -4.95 0.13 -8.51
CA LYS A 54 -4.03 0.18 -9.66
C LYS A 54 -2.96 1.23 -9.48
N ASN A 55 -3.33 2.44 -9.08
CA ASN A 55 -2.39 3.53 -8.86
C ASN A 55 -1.49 3.27 -7.65
N GLY A 56 -2.03 2.69 -6.57
CA GLY A 56 -1.24 2.25 -5.42
C GLY A 56 -0.17 1.23 -5.79
N ARG A 57 -0.53 0.23 -6.61
CA ARG A 57 0.42 -0.76 -7.11
C ARG A 57 1.52 -0.13 -7.96
N LYS A 58 1.18 0.83 -8.84
CA LYS A 58 2.19 1.58 -9.62
C LYS A 58 3.17 2.33 -8.73
N GLN A 59 2.72 2.91 -7.61
CA GLN A 59 3.62 3.55 -6.65
C GLN A 59 4.53 2.54 -5.94
N ALA A 60 3.98 1.40 -5.51
CA ALA A 60 4.78 0.34 -4.91
C ALA A 60 5.93 -0.10 -5.84
N LEU A 61 5.61 -0.31 -7.13
CA LEU A 61 6.60 -0.64 -8.17
C LEU A 61 7.67 0.46 -8.34
N ARG A 62 7.28 1.74 -8.36
CA ARG A 62 8.23 2.87 -8.44
C ARG A 62 9.19 2.94 -7.26
N HIS A 63 8.76 2.46 -6.10
CA HIS A 63 9.60 2.35 -4.91
C HIS A 63 10.42 1.05 -4.86
N GLY A 64 10.33 0.19 -5.86
CA GLY A 64 11.12 -1.05 -5.97
C GLY A 64 10.53 -2.23 -5.19
N PHE A 65 9.23 -2.22 -4.91
CA PHE A 65 8.52 -3.39 -4.37
C PHE A 65 8.01 -4.25 -5.53
N GLU A 66 8.82 -5.22 -5.95
CA GLU A 66 8.55 -6.04 -7.14
C GLU A 66 7.67 -7.27 -6.83
N ASP A 67 7.70 -7.76 -5.59
CA ASP A 67 6.90 -8.90 -5.18
C ASP A 67 5.46 -8.50 -4.84
N PRO A 68 4.46 -9.34 -5.15
CA PRO A 68 3.06 -9.02 -4.91
C PRO A 68 2.69 -8.78 -3.43
N VAL A 69 3.35 -9.47 -2.48
CA VAL A 69 3.07 -9.32 -1.04
C VAL A 69 3.43 -7.90 -0.61
N SER A 70 4.66 -7.46 -0.88
CA SER A 70 5.10 -6.10 -0.55
C SER A 70 4.24 -5.04 -1.22
N GLN A 71 3.78 -5.28 -2.46
CA GLN A 71 2.85 -4.39 -3.15
C GLN A 71 1.52 -4.26 -2.40
N ALA A 72 0.93 -5.39 -1.95
CA ALA A 72 -0.32 -5.39 -1.19
C ALA A 72 -0.19 -4.64 0.14
N HIS A 73 0.88 -4.87 0.89
CA HIS A 73 1.18 -4.10 2.11
C HIS A 73 1.32 -2.61 1.82
N PHE A 74 2.05 -2.22 0.76
CA PHE A 74 2.25 -0.82 0.40
C PHE A 74 0.91 -0.13 0.07
N VAL A 75 0.07 -0.77 -0.73
CA VAL A 75 -1.28 -0.27 -1.03
C VAL A 75 -2.12 -0.19 0.25
N THR A 76 -2.00 -1.14 1.17
CA THR A 76 -2.72 -1.11 2.45
C THR A 76 -2.29 0.06 3.33
N LEU A 77 -0.98 0.35 3.40
CA LEU A 77 -0.46 1.52 4.10
C LEU A 77 -0.99 2.82 3.48
N MET A 78 -1.13 2.88 2.14
CA MET A 78 -1.77 4.01 1.48
C MET A 78 -3.24 4.21 1.90
N TRP A 79 -3.99 3.13 2.14
CA TRP A 79 -5.36 3.21 2.64
C TRP A 79 -5.43 3.72 4.08
N HIS A 80 -4.55 3.24 4.96
CA HIS A 80 -4.57 3.59 6.38
C HIS A 80 -3.97 4.96 6.71
N ILE A 81 -2.90 5.34 6.02
CA ILE A 81 -2.15 6.56 6.31
C ILE A 81 -2.51 7.66 5.32
N GLY A 82 -2.46 7.30 4.04
CA GLY A 82 -2.76 8.17 2.92
C GLY A 82 -1.87 7.88 1.71
N PRO A 83 -2.30 8.27 0.50
CA PRO A 83 -1.68 7.86 -0.77
C PRO A 83 -0.25 8.35 -0.99
N ASP A 84 0.21 9.33 -0.21
CA ASP A 84 1.54 9.90 -0.28
C ASP A 84 2.35 9.74 1.02
N PHE A 85 1.98 8.78 1.87
CA PHE A 85 2.62 8.56 3.18
C PHE A 85 4.15 8.43 3.11
N TYR A 86 4.67 7.83 2.04
CA TYR A 86 6.10 7.64 1.78
C TYR A 86 6.88 8.95 1.56
N ARG A 87 6.20 10.10 1.52
CA ARG A 87 6.86 11.42 1.45
C ARG A 87 7.17 12.02 2.81
N PHE A 88 6.62 11.46 3.89
CA PHE A 88 6.73 12.01 5.23
C PHE A 88 7.92 11.43 6.01
N PRO A 89 8.44 12.16 7.03
CA PRO A 89 9.55 11.69 7.86
C PRO A 89 9.31 10.29 8.45
N GLY A 90 10.38 9.49 8.57
CA GLY A 90 10.31 8.10 8.99
C GLY A 90 9.96 7.13 7.85
N PHE A 91 8.94 7.45 7.05
CA PHE A 91 8.55 6.62 5.89
C PHE A 91 9.46 6.89 4.68
N GLN A 92 9.84 8.15 4.46
CA GLN A 92 10.63 8.55 3.29
C GLN A 92 11.99 7.84 3.22
N ASP A 93 12.65 7.64 4.36
CA ASP A 93 13.96 6.99 4.40
C ASP A 93 13.84 5.51 4.02
N ILE A 94 12.82 4.82 4.53
CA ILE A 94 12.49 3.43 4.17
C ILE A 94 12.15 3.34 2.68
N ALA A 95 11.29 4.22 2.17
CA ALA A 95 10.91 4.22 0.75
C ALA A 95 12.11 4.43 -0.20
N ARG A 96 13.15 5.13 0.24
CA ARG A 96 14.38 5.40 -0.53
C ARG A 96 15.47 4.36 -0.36
N ALA A 97 15.38 3.46 0.62
CA ALA A 97 16.37 2.42 0.90
C ALA A 97 16.34 1.25 -0.12
N THR A 98 16.41 1.54 -1.42
CA THR A 98 16.27 0.55 -2.51
C THR A 98 17.35 -0.52 -2.57
N ARG A 99 18.42 -0.39 -1.77
CA ARG A 99 19.44 -1.44 -1.61
C ARG A 99 19.00 -2.60 -0.72
N GLN A 100 17.96 -2.39 0.09
CA GLN A 100 17.38 -3.43 0.95
C GLN A 100 16.27 -4.20 0.20
N PRO A 101 16.16 -5.53 0.39
CA PRO A 101 15.10 -6.33 -0.22
C PRO A 101 13.70 -5.79 0.10
N GLY A 102 12.79 -5.83 -0.89
CA GLY A 102 11.40 -5.38 -0.75
C GLY A 102 10.67 -5.95 0.49
N PRO A 103 10.67 -7.27 0.70
CA PRO A 103 10.00 -7.89 1.85
C PRO A 103 10.53 -7.50 3.23
N GLU A 104 11.82 -7.20 3.35
CA GLU A 104 12.38 -6.70 4.62
C GLU A 104 11.97 -5.23 4.82
N ARG A 105 12.12 -4.44 3.77
CA ARG A 105 11.86 -3.00 3.78
C ARG A 105 10.38 -2.66 3.98
N ILE A 106 9.47 -3.49 3.49
CA ILE A 106 8.03 -3.27 3.71
C ILE A 106 7.65 -3.45 5.18
N ASN A 107 8.32 -4.35 5.90
CA ASN A 107 8.12 -4.56 7.34
C ASN A 107 8.60 -3.36 8.16
N ASP A 108 9.66 -2.67 7.72
CA ASP A 108 10.18 -1.49 8.43
C ASP A 108 9.15 -0.36 8.54
N PHE A 109 8.23 -0.23 7.57
CA PHE A 109 7.18 0.78 7.63
C PHE A 109 6.23 0.61 8.82
N TYR A 110 6.05 -0.62 9.31
CA TYR A 110 5.23 -0.91 10.49
C TYR A 110 5.94 -0.59 11.81
N HIS A 111 7.25 -0.31 11.76
CA HIS A 111 8.07 0.05 12.91
C HIS A 111 8.33 1.57 13.00
N VAL A 112 7.73 2.37 12.11
CA VAL A 112 7.81 3.82 12.18
C VAL A 112 7.14 4.31 13.47
N SER A 113 7.79 5.25 14.17
CA SER A 113 7.27 5.79 15.43
C SER A 113 5.86 6.37 15.30
N GLU A 114 5.07 6.27 16.37
CA GLU A 114 3.70 6.80 16.42
C GLU A 114 3.62 8.30 16.08
N ALA A 115 4.64 9.09 16.46
CA ALA A 115 4.71 10.51 16.12
C ALA A 115 4.80 10.74 14.60
N HIS A 116 5.68 10.03 13.91
CA HIS A 116 5.80 10.09 12.46
C HIS A 116 4.55 9.54 11.75
N TRP A 117 3.97 8.46 12.26
CA TRP A 117 2.72 7.91 11.75
C TRP A 117 1.58 8.94 11.80
N ASN A 118 1.33 9.51 12.97
CA ASN A 118 0.26 10.50 13.15
C ASN A 118 0.50 11.75 12.32
N HIS A 119 1.77 12.19 12.21
CA HIS A 119 2.13 13.31 11.35
C HIS A 119 1.78 13.02 9.88
N ALA A 120 2.10 11.83 9.36
CA ALA A 120 1.74 11.45 8.00
C ALA A 120 0.20 11.42 7.81
N VAL A 121 -0.54 10.75 8.70
CA VAL A 121 -2.01 10.67 8.65
C VAL A 121 -2.66 12.06 8.55
N GLN A 122 -2.16 13.03 9.32
CA GLN A 122 -2.72 14.38 9.38
C GLN A 122 -2.42 15.24 8.15
N HIS A 123 -1.36 14.93 7.40
CA HIS A 123 -0.85 15.80 6.34
C HIS A 123 -0.90 15.19 4.94
N THR A 124 -1.31 13.92 4.80
CA THR A 124 -1.46 13.28 3.49
C THR A 124 -2.48 13.99 2.60
N ASN A 125 -2.25 13.95 1.29
CA ASN A 125 -3.18 14.51 0.31
C ASN A 125 -3.94 13.40 -0.42
N LYS A 126 -5.24 13.26 -0.13
CA LYS A 126 -6.11 12.24 -0.74
C LYS A 126 -6.16 12.29 -2.27
N HIS A 127 -5.92 13.45 -2.90
CA HIS A 127 -5.89 13.56 -4.37
C HIS A 127 -4.75 12.78 -5.01
N HIS A 128 -3.73 12.39 -4.24
CA HIS A 128 -2.58 11.65 -4.74
C HIS A 128 -2.93 10.22 -5.18
N TRP A 129 -4.12 9.71 -4.84
CA TRP A 129 -4.66 8.47 -5.41
C TRP A 129 -4.88 8.54 -6.93
N PHE A 130 -5.13 9.73 -7.47
CA PHE A 130 -5.47 9.96 -8.89
C PHE A 130 -4.43 10.82 -9.61
N SER A 131 -3.41 11.30 -8.89
CA SER A 131 -2.29 11.97 -9.54
C SER A 131 -1.43 10.92 -10.22
N GLU A 132 -1.25 11.03 -11.54
CA GLU A 132 -0.05 10.50 -12.17
C GLU A 132 1.10 11.21 -11.46
N ALA A 133 1.70 10.59 -10.44
CA ALA A 133 2.65 11.33 -9.62
C ALA A 133 3.70 11.94 -10.53
N ALA A 134 3.69 13.28 -10.56
CA ALA A 134 4.62 14.06 -11.33
C ALA A 134 6.05 13.66 -10.91
N PRO A 135 6.98 13.62 -11.88
CA PRO A 135 8.37 13.21 -11.65
C PRO A 135 9.06 14.01 -10.55
#